data_AF-A0A834ELN9-F1
#
_entry.id   AF-A0A834ELN9-F1
#
_cell.length_a   1.000
_cell.length_b   1.000
_cell.length_c   1.000
_cell.angle_alpha   90.00
_cell.angle_beta   90.00
_cell.angle_gamma   90.00
#
_symmetry.space_group_name_H-M   'P 1'
#
loop_
_entity.id
_entity.type
_entity.pdbx_description
1 polymer ?
#
loop_
_entity_poly.entity_id
_entity_poly.type
_entity_poly.pdbx_seq_one_letter_code
_entity_poly.pdbx_strand_id
1 'polypeptide(L)'
;MDQVTIINSTLGKALGGASGGYTTGPGPLVSLLRQRARPYLFSNSLPPAVVGCASKALDLLMESNAIVQSMAAKTQRFRRKMEAAGFTVSGADHPICPVMLGDARLASRMADDMLKRGIFVIGFSYPVVPKGKARIRVQISAVHSKEDIDRCVEAFVEVGRLHGALP
;
A
#
# COMPACT_ATOMS: atom_id res chain seq x y z
N MET A 1 0.34 22.45 3.32
CA MET A 1 1.32 22.05 2.28
C MET A 1 2.31 23.15 1.96
N ASP A 2 2.02 24.41 2.31
CA ASP A 2 2.78 25.61 1.89
C ASP A 2 4.22 25.72 2.44
N GLN A 3 4.64 24.79 3.31
CA GLN A 3 6.01 24.71 3.82
C GLN A 3 6.89 23.71 3.04
N VAL A 4 6.31 22.89 2.15
CA VAL A 4 7.05 21.87 1.41
C VAL A 4 7.40 22.40 0.02
N THR A 5 8.69 22.67 -0.22
CA THR A 5 9.17 23.23 -1.49
C THR A 5 9.16 22.21 -2.64
N ILE A 6 9.42 20.93 -2.35
CA ILE A 6 9.56 19.89 -3.37
C ILE A 6 8.74 18.67 -2.93
N ILE A 7 7.86 18.19 -3.81
CA ILE A 7 7.12 16.94 -3.59
C ILE A 7 7.47 15.97 -4.70
N ASN A 8 7.96 14.79 -4.33
CA ASN A 8 8.17 13.68 -5.24
C ASN A 8 7.07 12.64 -5.04
N SER A 9 6.55 12.09 -6.13
CA SER A 9 5.47 11.11 -6.06
C SER A 9 5.49 10.19 -7.28
N THR A 10 4.55 9.23 -7.30
CA THR A 10 4.50 8.15 -8.29
C THR A 10 3.12 8.02 -8.92
N LEU A 11 3.12 7.61 -10.19
CA LEU A 11 1.93 7.22 -10.94
C LEU A 11 1.66 5.71 -10.87
N GLY A 12 2.62 4.92 -10.37
CA GLY A 12 2.54 3.46 -10.26
C GLY A 12 1.79 2.95 -9.02
N LYS A 13 0.99 3.78 -8.35
CA LYS A 13 0.21 3.39 -7.15
C LYS A 13 -1.24 3.81 -7.27
N ALA A 14 -1.72 4.71 -6.40
CA ALA A 14 -3.12 5.15 -6.37
C ALA A 14 -3.56 5.87 -7.66
N LEU A 15 -2.62 6.47 -8.40
CA LEU A 15 -2.87 7.23 -9.62
C LEU A 15 -2.87 6.34 -10.88
N GLY A 16 -3.64 5.24 -10.83
CA GLY A 16 -3.84 4.32 -11.96
C GLY A 16 -2.96 3.07 -11.97
N GLY A 17 -1.83 3.06 -11.25
CA GLY A 17 -1.03 1.85 -11.05
C GLY A 17 -0.18 1.43 -12.25
N ALA A 18 -0.07 2.27 -13.27
CA ALA A 18 0.71 2.00 -14.47
C ALA A 18 2.22 2.16 -14.21
N SER A 19 2.82 3.28 -14.59
CA SER A 19 4.24 3.56 -14.36
C SER A 19 4.52 5.06 -14.31
N GLY A 20 5.71 5.42 -13.84
CA GLY A 20 6.17 6.81 -13.83
C GLY A 20 6.17 7.47 -12.44
N GLY A 21 6.77 8.65 -12.41
CA GLY A 21 6.89 9.49 -11.23
C GLY A 21 7.05 10.94 -11.64
N TYR A 22 6.91 11.84 -10.67
CA TYR A 22 6.97 13.27 -10.92
C TYR A 22 7.52 14.00 -9.70
N THR A 23 8.10 15.18 -9.99
CA THR A 23 8.55 16.15 -9.01
C THR A 23 7.76 17.43 -9.21
N THR A 24 7.10 17.92 -8.18
CA THR A 24 6.49 19.25 -8.16
C THR A 24 7.32 20.20 -7.30
N GLY A 25 7.25 21.49 -7.62
CA GLY A 25 7.95 22.56 -6.91
C GLY A 25 7.89 23.87 -7.69
N PRO A 26 8.64 24.90 -7.28
CA PRO A 26 8.68 26.19 -7.96
C PRO A 26 9.10 26.09 -9.43
N GLY A 27 8.56 26.95 -10.29
CA GLY A 27 8.86 26.99 -11.72
C GLY A 27 10.37 26.96 -12.05
N PRO A 28 11.23 27.79 -11.42
CA PRO A 28 12.66 27.78 -11.67
C PRO A 28 13.33 26.43 -11.37
N LEU A 29 12.88 25.72 -10.32
CA LEU A 29 13.38 24.39 -9.99
C LEU A 29 12.99 23.38 -11.07
N VAL A 30 11.72 23.36 -11.49
CA VAL A 30 11.24 22.45 -12.53
C VAL A 30 12.00 22.71 -13.84
N SER A 31 12.22 23.96 -14.22
CA SER A 31 13.03 24.33 -15.38
C SER A 31 14.47 23.84 -15.27
N LEU A 32 15.12 24.01 -14.11
CA LEU A 32 16.46 23.49 -13.87
C LEU A 32 16.53 21.97 -14.01
N LEU A 33 15.56 21.24 -13.43
CA LEU A 33 15.49 19.78 -13.52
C LEU A 33 15.32 19.32 -14.97
N ARG A 34 14.47 19.99 -15.77
CA ARG A 34 14.32 19.68 -17.21
C ARG A 34 15.62 19.89 -17.99
N GLN A 35 16.46 20.84 -17.59
CA GLN A 35 17.72 21.17 -18.26
C GLN A 35 18.93 20.37 -17.77
N ARG A 36 18.88 19.78 -16.57
CA ARG A 36 20.08 19.19 -15.91
C ARG A 36 19.88 17.79 -15.34
N ALA A 37 18.66 17.35 -15.08
CA ALA A 37 18.43 16.05 -14.45
C ALA A 37 18.71 14.91 -15.44
N ARG A 38 19.72 14.10 -15.13
CA ARG A 38 20.13 12.97 -15.99
C ARG A 38 18.97 12.02 -16.34
N PRO A 39 18.08 11.62 -15.40
CA PRO A 39 16.96 10.74 -15.74
C PRO A 39 15.92 11.41 -16.64
N TYR A 40 15.84 12.74 -16.68
CA TYR A 40 14.93 13.45 -17.58
C TYR A 40 15.53 13.61 -18.99
N LEU A 41 16.83 13.83 -19.08
CA LEU A 41 17.53 14.06 -20.36
C LEU A 41 17.89 12.76 -21.09
N PHE A 42 18.20 11.69 -20.35
CA PHE A 42 18.79 10.47 -20.89
C PHE A 42 17.91 9.23 -20.66
N SER A 43 16.60 9.42 -20.54
CA SER A 43 15.60 8.34 -20.49
C SER A 43 14.39 8.73 -21.32
N ASN A 44 13.66 7.74 -21.84
CA ASN A 44 12.47 7.98 -22.64
C ASN A 44 11.37 8.68 -21.85
N SER A 45 10.61 9.53 -22.53
CA SER A 45 9.33 10.08 -22.05
C SER A 45 8.32 8.96 -21.77
N LEU A 46 7.37 9.24 -20.87
CA LEU A 46 6.29 8.29 -20.57
C LEU A 46 5.40 8.04 -21.80
N PRO A 47 4.92 6.80 -22.01
CA PRO A 47 3.96 6.51 -23.06
C PRO A 47 2.66 7.32 -22.90
N PRO A 48 2.04 7.83 -23.98
CA PRO A 48 0.82 8.64 -23.90
C PRO A 48 -0.32 8.00 -23.11
N ALA A 49 -0.52 6.68 -23.23
CA ALA A 49 -1.54 5.95 -22.49
C ALA A 49 -1.34 6.00 -20.96
N VAL A 50 -0.09 5.99 -20.50
CA VAL A 50 0.24 6.10 -19.07
C VAL A 50 -0.11 7.49 -18.55
N VAL A 51 0.20 8.53 -19.33
CA VAL A 51 -0.16 9.92 -19.01
C VAL A 51 -1.68 10.09 -18.96
N GLY A 52 -2.40 9.59 -19.97
CA GLY A 52 -3.87 9.68 -20.01
C GLY A 52 -4.55 8.98 -18.83
N CYS A 53 -4.07 7.79 -18.45
CA CYS A 53 -4.56 7.06 -17.28
C CYS A 53 -4.34 7.86 -15.98
N ALA A 54 -3.12 8.38 -15.77
CA ALA A 54 -2.77 9.18 -14.61
C ALA A 54 -3.60 10.47 -14.51
N SER A 55 -3.78 11.18 -15.63
CA SER A 55 -4.60 12.39 -15.68
C SER A 55 -6.03 12.11 -15.25
N LYS A 56 -6.67 11.05 -15.81
CA LYS A 56 -8.04 10.73 -15.43
C LYS A 56 -8.15 10.26 -13.98
N ALA A 57 -7.15 9.55 -13.45
CA ALA A 57 -7.11 9.16 -12.05
C ALA A 57 -7.06 10.39 -11.11
N LEU A 58 -6.30 11.43 -11.49
CA LEU A 58 -6.28 12.70 -10.75
C LEU A 58 -7.64 13.40 -10.80
N ASP A 59 -8.27 13.49 -11.98
CA ASP A 59 -9.61 14.10 -12.11
C ASP A 59 -10.61 13.43 -11.17
N LEU A 60 -10.68 12.10 -11.17
CA LEU A 60 -11.58 11.33 -10.30
C LEU A 60 -11.34 11.59 -8.80
N LEU A 61 -10.07 11.76 -8.40
CA LEU A 61 -9.71 12.04 -7.01
C LEU A 61 -9.96 13.50 -6.61
N MET A 62 -9.90 14.44 -7.56
CA MET A 62 -10.20 15.85 -7.33
C MET A 62 -11.71 16.13 -7.31
N GLU A 63 -12.49 15.35 -8.06
CA GLU A 63 -13.95 15.46 -8.14
C GLU A 63 -14.65 15.06 -6.82
N SER A 64 -14.14 14.04 -6.10
CA SER A 64 -14.80 13.52 -4.91
C SER A 64 -13.85 12.80 -3.94
N ASN A 65 -14.11 12.97 -2.65
CA ASN A 65 -13.42 12.24 -1.58
C ASN A 65 -13.99 10.83 -1.32
N ALA A 66 -15.03 10.39 -2.04
CA ALA A 66 -15.73 9.14 -1.76
C ALA A 66 -14.81 7.90 -1.81
N ILE A 67 -13.87 7.85 -2.77
CA ILE A 67 -12.89 6.75 -2.90
C ILE A 67 -12.01 6.67 -1.63
N VAL A 68 -11.49 7.81 -1.19
CA VAL A 68 -10.60 7.91 -0.03
C VAL A 68 -11.35 7.58 1.26
N GLN A 69 -12.57 8.11 1.44
CA GLN A 69 -13.41 7.83 2.60
C GLN A 69 -13.79 6.35 2.70
N SER A 70 -14.15 5.73 1.56
CA SER A 70 -14.46 4.30 1.48
C SER A 70 -13.25 3.44 1.88
N MET A 71 -12.07 3.75 1.35
CA MET A 71 -10.82 3.08 1.72
C MET A 71 -10.49 3.25 3.22
N ALA A 72 -10.65 4.46 3.77
CA ALA A 72 -10.41 4.74 5.19
C ALA A 72 -11.34 3.93 6.11
N ALA A 73 -12.64 3.88 5.80
CA ALA A 73 -13.61 3.10 6.57
C ALA A 73 -13.28 1.60 6.56
N LYS A 74 -12.89 1.05 5.40
CA LYS A 74 -12.47 -0.36 5.25
C LYS A 74 -11.17 -0.64 5.98
N THR A 75 -10.23 0.29 5.94
CA THR A 75 -8.96 0.22 6.68
C THR A 75 -9.22 0.14 8.18
N GLN A 76 -10.08 1.00 8.71
CA GLN A 76 -10.45 0.99 10.12
C GLN A 76 -11.19 -0.29 10.51
N ARG A 77 -12.05 -0.84 9.63
CA ARG A 77 -12.72 -2.13 9.85
C ARG A 77 -11.69 -3.26 9.98
N PHE A 78 -10.77 -3.38 9.02
CA PHE A 78 -9.73 -4.41 9.04
C PHE A 78 -8.89 -4.32 10.32
N ARG A 79 -8.37 -3.12 10.63
CA ARG A 79 -7.55 -2.88 11.84
C ARG A 79 -8.27 -3.29 13.12
N ARG A 80 -9.48 -2.76 13.34
CA ARG A 80 -10.28 -3.09 14.54
C ARG A 80 -10.53 -4.58 14.70
N LYS A 81 -10.87 -5.27 13.61
CA LYS A 81 -11.15 -6.71 13.66
C LYS A 81 -9.89 -7.54 13.91
N MET A 82 -8.77 -7.20 13.28
CA MET A 82 -7.48 -7.87 13.51
C MET A 82 -6.98 -7.68 14.94
N GLU A 83 -7.07 -6.45 15.47
CA GLU A 83 -6.70 -6.13 16.85
C GLU A 83 -7.62 -6.84 17.86
N ALA A 84 -8.93 -6.86 17.60
CA ALA A 84 -9.88 -7.61 18.43
C ALA A 84 -9.63 -9.13 18.42
N ALA A 85 -9.07 -9.67 17.34
CA ALA A 85 -8.65 -11.06 17.25
C ALA A 85 -7.32 -11.35 17.97
N GLY A 86 -6.60 -10.33 18.44
CA GLY A 86 -5.33 -10.47 19.16
C GLY A 86 -4.07 -10.22 18.33
N PHE A 87 -4.21 -9.85 17.04
CA PHE A 87 -3.05 -9.48 16.23
C PHE A 87 -2.55 -8.08 16.56
N THR A 88 -1.23 -7.90 16.51
CA THR A 88 -0.63 -6.55 16.52
C THR A 88 -0.57 -5.99 15.09
N VAL A 89 -1.30 -4.92 14.82
CA VAL A 89 -1.24 -4.19 13.53
C VAL A 89 -0.47 -2.88 13.73
N SER A 90 0.62 -2.67 13.00
CA SER A 90 1.49 -1.51 13.18
C SER A 90 0.96 -0.24 12.46
N GLY A 91 1.28 0.93 13.02
CA GLY A 91 0.86 2.24 12.51
C GLY A 91 -0.62 2.52 12.76
N ALA A 92 -1.06 3.72 12.41
CA ALA A 92 -2.46 4.15 12.54
C ALA A 92 -2.87 4.93 11.28
N ASP A 93 -4.18 4.99 11.02
CA ASP A 93 -4.81 5.88 10.03
C ASP A 93 -4.20 5.86 8.62
N HIS A 94 -3.73 4.68 8.19
CA HIS A 94 -3.13 4.48 6.88
C HIS A 94 -3.57 3.14 6.26
N PRO A 95 -3.85 3.09 4.93
CA PRO A 95 -4.34 1.88 4.24
C PRO A 95 -3.34 0.72 4.19
N ILE A 96 -2.08 0.96 4.57
CA ILE A 96 -1.10 -0.11 4.79
C ILE A 96 -1.25 -0.58 6.24
N CYS A 97 -1.60 -1.86 6.42
CA CYS A 97 -1.85 -2.51 7.69
C CYS A 97 -0.86 -3.67 7.88
N PRO A 98 0.34 -3.42 8.45
CA PRO A 98 1.33 -4.47 8.69
C PRO A 98 0.95 -5.30 9.93
N VAL A 99 0.64 -6.58 9.72
CA VAL A 99 0.37 -7.57 10.77
C VAL A 99 1.71 -8.11 11.27
N MET A 100 2.08 -7.78 12.50
CA MET A 100 3.40 -8.05 13.05
C MET A 100 3.51 -9.51 13.51
N LEU A 101 4.54 -10.21 13.03
CA LEU A 101 4.80 -11.62 13.35
C LEU A 101 6.18 -11.85 13.96
N GLY A 102 7.13 -10.95 13.72
CA GLY A 102 8.49 -11.01 14.24
C GLY A 102 9.37 -12.02 13.51
N ASP A 103 8.96 -13.30 13.51
CA ASP A 103 9.68 -14.40 12.89
C ASP A 103 9.44 -14.51 11.37
N ALA A 104 10.52 -14.69 10.61
CA ALA A 104 10.47 -14.73 9.16
C ALA A 104 9.82 -16.02 8.62
N ARG A 105 10.06 -17.17 9.27
CA ARG A 105 9.50 -18.45 8.82
C ARG A 105 8.00 -18.49 9.10
N LEU A 106 7.57 -17.99 10.25
CA LEU A 106 6.16 -17.80 10.59
C LEU A 106 5.47 -16.93 9.54
N ALA A 107 6.04 -15.78 9.18
CA ALA A 107 5.46 -14.89 8.17
C ALA A 107 5.31 -15.55 6.80
N SER A 108 6.30 -16.35 6.36
CA SER A 108 6.22 -17.10 5.11
C SER A 108 5.14 -18.17 5.15
N ARG A 109 5.13 -19.03 6.18
CA ARG A 109 4.16 -20.13 6.29
C ARG A 109 2.73 -19.63 6.40
N MET A 110 2.50 -18.56 7.17
CA MET A 110 1.19 -17.95 7.25
C MET A 110 0.76 -17.40 5.89
N ALA A 111 1.65 -16.72 5.14
CA ALA A 111 1.32 -16.22 3.81
C ALA A 111 0.95 -17.35 2.83
N ASP A 112 1.68 -18.48 2.87
CA ASP A 112 1.38 -19.66 2.05
C ASP A 112 0.01 -20.27 2.39
N ASP A 113 -0.34 -20.37 3.67
CA ASP A 113 -1.63 -20.93 4.10
C ASP A 113 -2.80 -19.96 3.93
N MET A 114 -2.55 -18.65 3.93
CA MET A 114 -3.51 -17.63 3.51
C MET A 114 -3.81 -17.77 2.01
N LEU A 115 -2.79 -18.00 1.18
CA LEU A 115 -2.97 -18.22 -0.25
C LEU A 115 -3.81 -19.46 -0.55
N LYS A 116 -3.61 -20.56 0.18
CA LYS A 116 -4.46 -21.77 0.07
C LYS A 116 -5.94 -21.51 0.40
N ARG A 117 -6.24 -20.46 1.17
CA ARG A 117 -7.61 -19.99 1.49
C ARG A 117 -8.13 -18.95 0.49
N GLY A 118 -7.38 -18.69 -0.57
CA GLY A 118 -7.70 -17.72 -1.62
C GLY A 118 -7.41 -16.27 -1.22
N ILE A 119 -6.60 -16.03 -0.18
CA ILE A 119 -6.19 -14.69 0.24
C ILE A 119 -4.71 -14.48 -0.10
N PHE A 120 -4.44 -13.73 -1.16
CA PHE A 120 -3.07 -13.43 -1.57
C PHE A 120 -2.47 -12.31 -0.72
N VAL A 121 -1.48 -12.66 0.11
CA VAL A 121 -0.68 -11.74 0.92
C VAL A 121 0.78 -12.15 0.88
N ILE A 122 1.68 -11.19 1.11
CA ILE A 122 3.12 -11.45 1.12
C ILE A 122 3.69 -11.21 2.52
N GLY A 123 4.46 -12.18 3.00
CA GLY A 123 5.32 -12.04 4.17
C GLY A 123 6.57 -11.23 3.85
N PHE A 124 6.84 -10.21 4.66
CA PHE A 124 8.04 -9.37 4.57
C PHE A 124 9.01 -9.76 5.68
N SER A 125 10.26 -10.01 5.31
CA SER A 125 11.37 -10.29 6.23
C SER A 125 12.65 -9.63 5.73
N TYR A 126 13.79 -9.90 6.38
CA TYR A 126 15.09 -9.37 5.97
C TYR A 126 15.43 -9.76 4.51
N PRO A 127 15.98 -8.87 3.67
CA PRO A 127 16.50 -7.52 3.98
C PRO A 127 15.46 -6.39 3.90
N VAL A 128 14.21 -6.68 3.54
CA VAL A 128 13.17 -5.65 3.33
C VAL A 128 12.74 -5.01 4.65
N VAL A 129 12.77 -5.77 5.74
CA VAL A 129 12.58 -5.28 7.11
C VAL A 129 13.66 -5.84 8.04
N PRO A 130 13.99 -5.16 9.17
CA PRO A 130 14.98 -5.68 10.11
C PRO A 130 14.65 -7.08 10.62
N LYS A 131 15.68 -7.86 10.98
CA LYS A 131 15.51 -9.17 11.62
C LYS A 131 14.66 -9.05 12.89
N GLY A 132 13.83 -10.06 13.16
CA GLY A 132 12.89 -10.04 14.30
C GLY A 132 11.71 -9.08 14.13
N LYS A 133 11.54 -8.45 12.96
CA LYS A 133 10.41 -7.56 12.64
C LYS A 133 9.67 -7.99 11.38
N ALA A 134 9.63 -9.31 11.12
CA ALA A 134 8.85 -9.87 10.03
C ALA A 134 7.36 -9.58 10.20
N ARG A 135 6.65 -9.40 9.09
CA ARG A 135 5.25 -8.99 9.09
C ARG A 135 4.58 -9.37 7.79
N ILE A 136 3.26 -9.53 7.78
CA ILE A 136 2.48 -9.57 6.54
C ILE A 136 1.94 -8.16 6.30
N ARG A 137 2.30 -7.56 5.15
CA ARG A 137 1.89 -6.19 4.82
C ARG A 137 0.60 -6.19 4.01
N VAL A 138 -0.54 -6.05 4.69
CA VAL A 138 -1.84 -5.94 4.01
C VAL A 138 -2.05 -4.50 3.54
N GLN A 139 -2.60 -4.32 2.34
CA GLN A 139 -2.88 -3.01 1.76
C GLN A 139 -4.36 -2.95 1.36
N ILE A 140 -5.12 -2.09 2.03
CA ILE A 140 -6.56 -1.95 1.79
C ILE A 140 -6.79 -1.04 0.59
N SER A 141 -7.61 -1.51 -0.34
CA SER A 141 -8.06 -0.77 -1.52
C SER A 141 -9.53 -0.38 -1.37
N ALA A 142 -9.92 0.70 -2.06
CA ALA A 142 -11.32 1.11 -2.16
C ALA A 142 -12.19 0.07 -2.88
N VAL A 143 -11.60 -0.83 -3.69
CA VAL A 143 -12.35 -1.87 -4.43
C VAL A 143 -12.81 -3.02 -3.54
N HIS A 144 -12.12 -3.30 -2.43
CA HIS A 144 -12.53 -4.39 -1.54
C HIS A 144 -13.93 -4.13 -0.98
N SER A 145 -14.76 -5.17 -0.96
CA SER A 145 -16.05 -5.15 -0.26
C SER A 145 -15.86 -5.28 1.27
N LYS A 146 -16.92 -5.12 2.06
CA LYS A 146 -16.81 -5.36 3.52
C LYS A 146 -16.62 -6.85 3.80
N GLU A 147 -17.19 -7.68 2.94
CA GLU A 147 -17.18 -9.13 2.95
C GLU A 147 -15.77 -9.65 2.64
N ASP A 148 -15.07 -9.05 1.68
CA ASP A 148 -13.65 -9.37 1.41
C ASP A 148 -12.76 -9.11 2.63
N ILE A 149 -13.01 -7.98 3.32
CA ILE A 149 -12.27 -7.63 4.54
C ILE A 149 -12.55 -8.66 5.63
N ASP A 150 -13.80 -9.04 5.82
CA ASP A 150 -14.21 -9.99 6.86
C ASP A 150 -13.65 -11.38 6.61
N ARG A 151 -13.75 -11.88 5.37
CA ARG A 151 -13.16 -13.15 4.95
C ARG A 151 -11.64 -13.16 5.13
N CYS A 152 -10.97 -12.04 4.81
CA CYS A 152 -9.54 -11.90 5.02
C CYS A 152 -9.17 -12.00 6.52
N VAL A 153 -9.92 -11.32 7.39
CA VAL A 153 -9.72 -11.41 8.84
C VAL A 153 -9.94 -12.83 9.34
N GLU A 154 -11.04 -13.48 8.96
CA GLU A 154 -11.34 -14.86 9.37
C GLU A 154 -10.22 -15.82 8.99
N ALA A 155 -9.71 -15.72 7.75
CA ALA A 155 -8.56 -16.50 7.30
C ALA A 155 -7.30 -16.22 8.14
N PHE A 156 -7.03 -14.96 8.48
CA PHE A 156 -5.93 -14.60 9.38
C PHE A 156 -6.08 -15.25 10.76
N VAL A 157 -7.29 -15.25 11.33
CA VAL A 157 -7.54 -15.87 12.65
C VAL A 157 -7.29 -17.38 12.61
N GLU A 158 -7.84 -18.07 11.61
CA GLU A 158 -7.65 -19.51 11.43
C GLU A 158 -6.18 -19.87 11.27
N VAL A 159 -5.48 -19.19 10.35
CA VAL A 159 -4.06 -19.43 10.08
C VAL A 159 -3.20 -19.01 11.27
N GLY A 160 -3.57 -17.93 11.96
CA GLY A 160 -2.90 -17.47 13.17
C GLY A 160 -2.92 -18.51 14.27
N ARG A 161 -4.08 -19.13 14.53
CA ARG A 161 -4.21 -20.24 15.49
C ARG A 161 -3.42 -21.47 15.05
N LEU A 162 -3.51 -21.84 13.77
CA LEU A 162 -2.79 -22.98 13.21
C LEU A 162 -1.27 -22.89 13.44
N HIS A 163 -0.70 -21.68 13.33
CA HIS A 163 0.74 -21.46 13.49
C HIS A 163 1.14 -20.91 14.87
N GLY A 164 0.22 -20.85 15.84
CA GLY A 164 0.47 -20.36 17.19
C GLY A 164 0.79 -18.85 17.29
N ALA A 165 0.41 -18.07 16.28
CA ALA A 165 0.49 -16.60 16.31
C ALA A 165 -0.65 -15.98 17.14
N LEU A 166 -1.73 -16.73 17.35
CA LEU A 166 -2.82 -16.45 18.27
C LEU A 166 -3.02 -17.67 19.19
N PRO A 167 -3.53 -17.46 20.42
CA PRO A 167 -3.94 -18.54 21.31
C PRO A 167 -5.15 -19.33 20.76
#